data_AF-A0A0R3K0K5-F1
#
_entry.id   AF-A0A0R3K0K5-F1
#
_cell.length_a   1.000
_cell.length_b   1.000
_cell.length_c   1.000
_cell.angle_alpha   90.00
_cell.angle_beta   90.00
_cell.angle_gamma   90.00
#
_symmetry.space_group_name_H-M   'P 1'
#
loop_
_entity.id
_entity.type
_entity.pdbx_description
1 polymer ?
#
loop_
_entity_poly.entity_id
_entity_poly.type
_entity_poly.pdbx_seq_one_letter_code
_entity_poly.pdbx_strand_id
1 'polypeptide(L)'
;MQFIMIAIGIVLIFIALKLNTKKKEADIVEKFDNLVENKIKDESDMKLSFIMDQIKELNLRFENVEDSILLLSAKIDEIQKVKFSDAPTKNEEVNKPNIVVEEKNEEELLDLNDLIYKLNEQGYSVDDISSKLNIGKGEVLLRLGLKKAKV
;
A
#
# COMPACT_ATOMS: atom_id res chain seq x y z
N MET A 1 71.79 33.61 33.92
CA MET A 1 71.79 32.90 32.63
C MET A 1 71.16 31.51 32.73
N GLN A 2 71.67 30.59 33.56
CA GLN A 2 71.14 29.22 33.66
C GLN A 2 69.68 29.15 34.13
N PHE A 3 69.28 29.95 35.13
CA PHE A 3 67.89 30.01 35.60
C PHE A 3 66.90 30.55 34.58
N ILE A 4 67.34 31.42 33.65
CA ILE A 4 66.50 31.97 32.57
C ILE A 4 66.21 30.88 31.54
N MET A 5 67.20 30.03 31.22
CA MET A 5 67.00 28.88 30.33
C MET A 5 66.03 27.85 30.91
N ILE A 6 66.10 27.61 32.22
CA ILE A 6 65.16 26.71 32.91
C ILE A 6 63.73 27.26 32.86
N ALA A 7 63.54 28.57 33.10
CA ALA A 7 62.22 29.20 33.03
C ALA A 7 61.62 29.12 31.61
N ILE A 8 62.42 29.37 30.57
CA ILE A 8 61.98 29.27 29.18
C ILE A 8 61.62 27.82 28.82
N GLY A 9 62.40 26.84 29.30
CA GLY A 9 62.11 25.42 29.11
C GLY A 9 60.77 24.99 29.70
N ILE A 10 60.46 25.44 30.93
CA ILE A 10 59.17 25.15 31.59
C ILE A 10 58.01 25.77 30.81
N VAL A 11 58.17 27.01 30.32
CA VAL A 11 57.14 27.69 29.51
C VAL A 11 56.90 26.95 28.19
N LEU A 12 57.96 26.49 27.51
CA LEU A 12 57.84 25.72 26.27
C LEU A 12 57.14 24.37 26.50
N ILE A 13 57.46 23.66 27.59
CA ILE A 13 56.79 22.41 27.95
C ILE A 13 55.30 22.66 28.21
N PHE A 14 54.96 23.73 28.93
CA PHE A 14 53.58 24.07 29.23
C PHE A 14 52.77 24.40 27.94
N ILE A 15 53.37 25.16 27.02
CA ILE A 15 52.78 25.47 25.72
C ILE A 15 52.59 24.18 24.90
N ALA A 16 53.62 23.32 24.82
CA ALA A 16 53.55 22.06 24.09
C ALA A 16 52.46 21.12 24.61
N LEU A 17 52.32 20.99 25.94
CA LEU A 17 51.27 20.19 26.56
C LEU A 17 49.87 20.74 26.22
N LYS A 18 49.68 22.07 26.31
CA LYS A 18 48.40 22.73 26.01
C LYS A 18 48.00 22.67 24.54
N LEU A 19 48.96 22.68 23.62
CA LEU A 19 48.71 22.51 22.18
C LEU A 19 48.37 21.05 21.82
N ASN A 20 49.00 20.08 22.47
CA ASN A 20 48.80 18.67 22.17
C ASN A 20 47.42 18.15 22.64
N THR A 21 46.89 18.67 23.75
CA THR A 21 45.54 18.32 24.23
C THR A 21 44.45 18.83 23.28
N LYS A 22 44.53 20.10 22.84
CA LYS A 22 43.57 20.66 21.89
C LYS A 22 43.54 19.94 20.54
N LYS A 23 44.70 19.49 20.05
CA LYS A 23 44.80 18.78 18.78
C LYS A 23 44.20 17.37 18.85
N LYS A 24 44.35 16.68 19.99
CA LYS A 24 43.73 15.36 20.21
C LYS A 24 42.21 15.45 20.36
N GLU A 25 41.69 16.46 21.05
CA GLU A 25 40.23 16.65 21.17
C GLU A 25 39.59 16.98 19.82
N ALA A 26 40.19 17.87 19.04
CA ALA A 26 39.67 18.21 17.71
C ALA A 26 39.64 17.01 16.74
N ASP A 27 40.70 16.19 16.72
CA ASP A 27 40.81 15.03 15.83
C ASP A 27 39.87 13.86 16.24
N ILE A 28 39.48 13.78 17.51
CA ILE A 28 38.50 12.78 17.98
C ILE A 28 37.08 13.24 17.65
N VAL A 29 36.76 14.52 17.85
CA VAL A 29 35.43 15.08 17.54
C VAL A 29 35.17 15.03 16.02
N GLU A 30 36.14 15.41 15.20
CA GLU A 30 36.01 15.39 13.74
C GLU A 30 35.82 13.97 13.19
N LYS A 31 36.47 12.96 13.77
CA LYS A 31 36.25 11.55 13.40
C LYS A 31 34.89 11.04 13.85
N PHE A 32 34.40 11.46 15.01
CA PHE A 32 33.07 11.10 15.49
C PHE A 32 31.98 11.71 14.62
N ASP A 33 32.07 13.00 14.27
CA ASP A 33 31.11 13.68 13.42
C ASP A 33 31.04 13.03 12.03
N ASN A 34 32.20 12.74 11.42
CA ASN A 34 32.27 12.03 10.13
C ASN A 34 31.73 10.59 10.21
N LEU A 35 31.93 9.87 11.32
CA LEU A 35 31.39 8.52 11.50
C LEU A 35 29.87 8.51 11.68
N VAL A 36 29.34 9.47 12.44
CA VAL A 36 27.89 9.59 12.65
C VAL A 36 27.20 10.04 11.37
N GLU A 37 27.75 11.03 10.66
CA GLU A 37 27.17 11.52 9.41
C GLU A 37 27.16 10.44 8.32
N ASN A 38 28.24 9.67 8.18
CA ASN A 38 28.30 8.58 7.20
C ASN A 38 27.37 7.41 7.56
N LYS A 39 27.26 7.03 8.85
CA LYS A 39 26.34 5.95 9.24
C LYS A 39 24.88 6.30 9.05
N ILE A 40 24.50 7.55 9.34
CA ILE A 40 23.11 8.00 9.16
C ILE A 40 22.76 8.06 7.68
N LYS A 41 23.67 8.55 6.82
CA LYS A 41 23.48 8.60 5.37
C LYS A 41 23.35 7.22 4.74
N ASP A 42 24.24 6.28 5.08
CA ASP A 42 24.18 4.91 4.52
C ASP A 42 22.86 4.20 4.89
N GLU A 43 22.39 4.35 6.13
CA GLU A 43 21.18 3.68 6.57
C GLU A 43 19.91 4.34 6.00
N SER A 44 19.91 5.67 5.81
CA SER A 44 18.81 6.38 5.17
C SER A 44 18.72 6.06 3.68
N ASP A 45 19.85 6.05 2.97
CA ASP A 45 19.89 5.86 1.53
C ASP A 45 19.50 4.42 1.16
N MET A 46 19.92 3.43 1.95
CA MET A 46 19.54 2.03 1.74
C MET A 46 18.05 1.76 2.00
N LYS A 47 17.45 2.43 3.00
CA LYS A 47 16.01 2.33 3.25
C LYS A 47 15.20 3.06 2.18
N LEU A 48 15.67 4.23 1.74
CA LEU A 48 15.04 5.00 0.67
C LEU A 48 15.08 4.26 -0.67
N SER A 49 16.20 3.63 -1.01
CA SER A 49 16.30 2.84 -2.25
C SER A 49 15.33 1.65 -2.22
N PHE A 50 15.24 0.95 -1.10
CA PHE A 50 14.29 -0.16 -0.93
C PHE A 50 12.84 0.30 -1.08
N ILE A 51 12.46 1.42 -0.44
CA ILE A 51 11.11 1.99 -0.58
C ILE A 51 10.85 2.40 -2.04
N MET A 52 11.83 3.01 -2.70
CA MET A 52 11.70 3.44 -4.09
C MET A 52 11.47 2.25 -5.04
N ASP A 53 12.16 1.13 -4.79
CA ASP A 53 11.99 -0.09 -5.57
C ASP A 53 10.60 -0.72 -5.34
N GLN A 54 10.12 -0.73 -4.09
CA GLN A 54 8.74 -1.16 -3.78
C GLN A 54 7.70 -0.28 -4.48
N ILE A 55 7.90 1.04 -4.55
CA ILE A 55 7.00 1.96 -5.24
C ILE A 55 6.99 1.68 -6.75
N LYS A 56 8.16 1.44 -7.36
CA LYS A 56 8.25 1.08 -8.79
C LYS A 56 7.53 -0.24 -9.08
N GLU A 57 7.73 -1.24 -8.23
CA GLU A 57 7.05 -2.52 -8.37
C GLU A 57 5.52 -2.36 -8.24
N LEU A 58 5.07 -1.54 -7.29
CA LEU A 58 3.65 -1.25 -7.11
C LEU A 58 3.05 -0.57 -8.33
N ASN A 59 3.75 0.41 -8.92
CA ASN A 59 3.32 1.08 -10.14
C ASN A 59 3.22 0.10 -11.32
N LEU A 60 4.20 -0.79 -11.48
CA LEU A 60 4.15 -1.83 -12.52
C LEU A 60 2.96 -2.76 -12.33
N ARG A 61 2.66 -3.16 -11.08
CA ARG A 61 1.48 -3.97 -10.77
C ARG A 61 0.19 -3.22 -11.06
N PHE A 62 0.16 -1.92 -10.81
CA PHE A 62 -1.01 -1.07 -11.10
C PHE A 62 -1.25 -0.96 -12.61
N GLU A 63 -0.20 -0.74 -13.39
CA GLU A 63 -0.26 -0.72 -14.87
C GLU A 63 -0.77 -2.05 -15.42
N ASN A 64 -0.26 -3.18 -14.92
CA ASN A 64 -0.75 -4.50 -15.31
C ASN A 64 -2.24 -4.73 -14.96
N VAL A 65 -2.71 -4.16 -13.84
CA VAL A 65 -4.12 -4.22 -13.46
C VAL A 65 -4.96 -3.34 -14.38
N GLU A 66 -4.50 -2.14 -14.72
CA GLU A 66 -5.16 -1.25 -15.67
C GLU A 66 -5.30 -1.91 -17.04
N ASP A 67 -4.23 -2.51 -17.56
CA ASP A 67 -4.25 -3.28 -18.80
C ASP A 67 -5.21 -4.46 -18.73
N SER A 68 -5.24 -5.17 -17.59
CA SER A 68 -6.15 -6.29 -17.39
C SER A 68 -7.61 -5.84 -17.36
N ILE A 69 -7.90 -4.68 -16.77
CA ILE A 69 -9.23 -4.07 -16.74
C ILE A 69 -9.64 -3.65 -18.16
N LEU A 70 -8.74 -3.02 -18.92
CA LEU A 70 -9.00 -2.59 -20.29
C LEU A 70 -9.23 -3.78 -21.22
N LEU A 71 -8.45 -4.85 -21.06
CA LEU A 71 -8.66 -6.10 -21.78
C LEU A 71 -10.01 -6.74 -21.40
N LEU A 72 -10.36 -6.70 -20.11
CA LEU A 72 -11.63 -7.24 -19.63
C LEU A 72 -12.81 -6.43 -20.16
N SER A 73 -12.73 -5.10 -20.18
CA SER A 73 -13.77 -4.24 -20.76
C SER A 73 -13.92 -4.51 -22.25
N ALA A 74 -12.82 -4.66 -22.99
CA ALA A 74 -12.86 -5.03 -24.40
C ALA A 74 -13.54 -6.40 -24.63
N LYS A 75 -13.24 -7.40 -23.78
CA LYS A 75 -13.91 -8.71 -23.83
C LYS A 75 -15.39 -8.63 -23.47
N ILE A 76 -15.77 -7.80 -22.50
CA ILE A 76 -17.17 -7.57 -22.14
C ILE A 76 -17.92 -6.96 -23.33
N ASP A 77 -17.33 -5.96 -24.00
CA ASP A 77 -17.91 -5.32 -25.18
C ASP A 77 -18.06 -6.31 -26.35
N GLU A 78 -17.07 -7.19 -26.55
CA GLU A 78 -17.14 -8.25 -27.56
C GLU A 78 -18.28 -9.25 -27.26
N ILE A 79 -18.39 -9.71 -26.01
CA ILE A 79 -19.46 -10.61 -25.57
C ILE A 79 -20.83 -9.93 -25.71
N GLN A 80 -20.95 -8.65 -25.40
CA GLN A 80 -22.18 -7.89 -25.59
C GLN A 80 -22.55 -7.83 -27.07
N LYS A 81 -21.61 -7.48 -27.96
CA LYS A 81 -21.86 -7.44 -29.42
C LYS A 81 -22.32 -8.79 -29.97
N VAL A 82 -21.75 -9.90 -29.49
CA VAL A 82 -22.17 -11.25 -29.89
C VAL A 82 -23.58 -11.57 -29.36
N LYS A 83 -23.92 -11.17 -28.13
CA LYS A 83 -25.27 -11.40 -27.56
C LYS A 83 -26.38 -10.55 -28.20
N PHE A 84 -26.05 -9.43 -28.86
CA PHE A 84 -27.01 -8.59 -29.58
C PHE A 84 -27.11 -8.86 -31.08
N SER A 85 -26.30 -9.77 -31.63
CA SER A 85 -26.34 -10.12 -33.07
C SER A 85 -27.42 -11.17 -33.43
N ASP A 86 -28.02 -11.85 -32.45
CA ASP A 86 -28.99 -12.94 -32.69
C ASP A 86 -30.41 -12.64 -32.22
N ALA A 87 -30.73 -11.38 -31.86
CA ALA A 87 -32.08 -10.98 -31.52
C ALA A 87 -32.58 -9.91 -32.49
N PRO A 88 -33.56 -10.20 -33.37
CA PRO A 88 -34.22 -9.12 -34.07
C PRO A 88 -35.10 -8.38 -33.06
N THR A 89 -35.12 -7.05 -33.21
CA THR A 89 -36.27 -6.16 -32.98
C THR A 89 -36.16 -5.18 -31.78
N LYS A 90 -36.11 -3.89 -32.17
CA LYS A 90 -36.65 -2.66 -31.55
C LYS A 90 -35.80 -1.85 -30.56
N ASN A 91 -35.19 -0.82 -31.16
CA ASN A 91 -35.21 0.60 -30.79
C ASN A 91 -34.83 0.98 -29.36
N GLU A 92 -33.61 1.49 -29.28
CA GLU A 92 -33.09 2.56 -28.43
C GLU A 92 -34.12 3.66 -28.11
N GLU A 93 -34.26 3.97 -26.83
CA GLU A 93 -34.18 5.35 -26.36
C GLU A 93 -33.32 5.38 -25.08
N VAL A 94 -32.16 6.01 -25.24
CA VAL A 94 -31.16 6.28 -24.20
C VAL A 94 -31.70 7.38 -23.29
N ASN A 95 -31.99 7.04 -22.03
CA ASN A 95 -32.04 8.04 -20.96
C ASN A 95 -31.05 7.64 -19.87
N LYS A 96 -30.00 8.45 -19.74
CA LYS A 96 -29.08 8.45 -18.59
C LYS A 96 -29.88 8.52 -17.29
N PRO A 97 -29.36 7.90 -16.22
CA PRO A 97 -29.21 8.65 -14.98
C PRO A 97 -27.76 8.54 -14.52
N ASN A 98 -27.04 9.65 -14.44
CA ASN A 98 -26.89 10.43 -13.21
C ASN A 98 -26.42 9.54 -12.05
N ILE A 99 -25.12 9.61 -11.78
CA ILE A 99 -24.49 9.08 -10.57
C ILE A 99 -25.05 9.90 -9.40
N VAL A 100 -26.09 9.38 -8.77
CA VAL A 100 -26.50 9.80 -7.43
C VAL A 100 -25.97 8.72 -6.49
N VAL A 101 -25.03 9.11 -5.65
CA VAL A 101 -24.63 8.36 -4.47
C VAL A 101 -25.83 8.38 -3.54
N GLU A 102 -26.72 7.40 -3.70
CA GLU A 102 -27.83 7.16 -2.78
C GLU A 102 -27.41 6.03 -1.84
N GLU A 103 -27.32 6.37 -0.55
CA GLU A 103 -27.34 5.43 0.57
C GLU A 103 -28.57 4.51 0.38
N LYS A 104 -28.36 3.33 -0.21
CA LYS A 104 -29.43 2.36 -0.44
C LYS A 104 -29.79 1.67 0.88
N ASN A 105 -30.79 2.26 1.52
CA ASN A 105 -32.01 1.63 2.03
C ASN A 105 -31.92 0.15 2.42
N GLU A 106 -32.13 -0.11 3.70
CA GLU A 106 -32.27 -1.42 4.35
C GLU A 106 -33.43 -2.29 3.82
N GLU A 107 -34.24 -1.79 2.88
CA GLU A 107 -35.41 -2.50 2.34
C GLU A 107 -35.11 -3.45 1.16
N GLU A 108 -34.02 -3.26 0.39
CA GLU A 108 -33.59 -4.21 -0.66
C GLU A 108 -32.84 -5.44 -0.10
N LEU A 109 -32.42 -5.39 1.16
CA LEU A 109 -31.60 -6.44 1.81
C LEU A 109 -32.37 -7.72 2.17
N LEU A 110 -33.70 -7.63 2.28
CA LEU A 110 -34.55 -8.77 2.65
C LEU A 110 -34.59 -9.83 1.53
N ASP A 111 -34.64 -9.44 0.26
CA ASP A 111 -34.74 -10.38 -0.86
C ASP A 111 -33.41 -11.12 -1.11
N LEU A 112 -32.28 -10.42 -0.95
CA LEU A 112 -30.96 -11.01 -1.17
C LEU A 112 -30.64 -12.10 -0.13
N ASN A 113 -31.05 -11.91 1.13
CA ASN A 113 -30.86 -12.91 2.17
C ASN A 113 -31.68 -14.18 1.88
N ASP A 114 -32.96 -14.02 1.54
CA ASP A 114 -33.83 -15.15 1.19
C ASP A 114 -33.31 -15.93 -0.02
N LEU A 115 -32.75 -15.23 -1.00
CA LEU A 115 -32.13 -15.83 -2.17
C LEU A 115 -30.87 -16.64 -1.83
N ILE A 116 -30.00 -16.11 -0.97
CA ILE A 116 -28.81 -16.82 -0.47
C ILE A 116 -29.22 -18.10 0.27
N TYR A 117 -30.26 -18.03 1.11
CA TYR A 117 -30.74 -19.21 1.84
C TYR A 117 -31.33 -20.27 0.93
N LYS A 118 -32.17 -19.87 -0.05
CA LYS A 118 -32.75 -20.80 -1.02
C LYS A 118 -31.67 -21.53 -1.82
N LEU A 119 -30.63 -20.81 -2.26
CA LEU A 119 -29.51 -21.42 -2.97
C LEU A 119 -28.72 -22.38 -2.07
N ASN A 120 -28.50 -22.03 -0.81
CA ASN A 120 -27.83 -22.92 0.13
C ASN A 120 -28.66 -24.17 0.48
N GLU A 121 -29.99 -24.04 0.61
CA GLU A 121 -30.92 -25.17 0.80
C GLU A 121 -30.99 -26.07 -0.44
N GLN A 122 -30.78 -25.51 -1.63
CA GLN A 122 -30.63 -26.24 -2.90
C GLN A 122 -29.28 -26.96 -3.04
N GLY A 123 -28.38 -26.82 -2.06
CA GLY A 123 -27.07 -27.51 -2.03
C GLY A 123 -25.96 -26.81 -2.80
N TYR A 124 -26.15 -25.55 -3.21
CA TYR A 124 -25.07 -24.76 -3.82
C TYR A 124 -24.00 -24.43 -2.79
N SER A 125 -22.73 -24.49 -3.21
CA SER A 125 -21.62 -24.12 -2.34
C SER A 125 -21.56 -22.60 -2.14
N VAL A 126 -20.87 -22.15 -1.08
CA VAL A 126 -20.64 -20.72 -0.81
C VAL A 126 -19.97 -20.03 -2.00
N ASP A 127 -19.10 -20.75 -2.71
CA ASP A 127 -18.40 -20.26 -3.88
C ASP A 127 -19.35 -20.06 -5.07
N ASP A 128 -20.29 -20.99 -5.26
CA ASP A 128 -21.31 -20.90 -6.31
C ASP A 128 -22.29 -19.76 -6.04
N ILE A 129 -22.70 -19.58 -4.78
CA ILE A 129 -23.60 -18.49 -4.38
C ILE A 129 -22.90 -17.14 -4.55
N SER A 130 -21.65 -17.03 -4.11
CA SER A 130 -20.82 -15.83 -4.27
C SER A 130 -20.69 -15.45 -5.76
N SER A 131 -20.47 -16.43 -6.62
CA SER A 131 -20.34 -16.23 -8.06
C SER A 131 -21.67 -15.89 -8.74
N LYS A 132 -22.76 -16.53 -8.32
CA LYS A 132 -24.10 -16.37 -8.91
C LYS A 132 -24.77 -15.04 -8.53
N LEU A 133 -24.48 -14.55 -7.32
CA LEU A 133 -25.04 -13.30 -6.79
C LEU A 133 -24.04 -12.13 -6.88
N ASN A 134 -22.82 -12.38 -7.36
CA ASN A 134 -21.74 -11.40 -7.45
C ASN A 134 -21.48 -10.66 -6.13
N ILE A 135 -21.48 -11.42 -5.03
CA ILE A 135 -21.24 -10.93 -3.66
C ILE A 135 -20.02 -11.64 -3.07
N GLY A 136 -19.35 -11.02 -2.10
CA GLY A 136 -18.15 -11.61 -1.50
C GLY A 136 -18.45 -12.90 -0.73
N LYS A 137 -17.54 -13.89 -0.77
CA LYS A 137 -17.67 -15.13 0.01
C LYS A 137 -17.88 -14.88 1.51
N GLY A 138 -17.18 -13.88 2.05
CA GLY A 138 -17.35 -13.46 3.45
C GLY A 138 -18.75 -12.92 3.74
N GLU A 139 -19.34 -12.19 2.80
CA GLU A 139 -20.70 -11.67 2.92
C GLU A 139 -21.76 -12.77 2.86
N VAL A 140 -21.57 -13.77 1.98
CA VAL A 140 -22.42 -14.98 1.94
C VAL A 140 -22.37 -15.71 3.28
N LEU A 141 -21.18 -15.92 3.85
CA LEU A 141 -21.02 -16.61 5.14
C LEU A 141 -21.64 -15.85 6.30
N LEU A 142 -21.45 -14.53 6.35
CA LEU A 142 -22.06 -13.67 7.37
C LEU A 142 -23.58 -13.77 7.32
N ARG A 143 -24.16 -13.64 6.11
CA ARG A 143 -25.60 -13.75 5.89
C ARG A 143 -26.11 -15.15 6.25
N LEU A 144 -25.40 -16.23 5.87
CA LEU A 144 -25.75 -17.59 6.30
C LEU A 144 -25.71 -17.78 7.83
N GLY A 145 -24.75 -17.15 8.51
CA GLY A 145 -24.60 -17.18 9.97
C GLY A 145 -25.73 -16.46 10.71
N LEU A 146 -26.24 -15.34 10.17
CA LEU A 146 -27.30 -14.55 10.81
C LEU A 146 -28.63 -15.30 10.95
N LYS A 147 -28.98 -16.23 10.05
CA LYS A 147 -30.17 -17.10 10.18
C LYS A 147 -30.00 -18.12 11.31
N LYS A 148 -28.80 -18.67 11.49
CA LYS A 148 -28.54 -19.65 12.58
C LYS A 148 -28.67 -19.01 13.97
N ALA A 149 -28.37 -17.71 14.09
CA ALA A 149 -28.46 -16.99 15.37
C ALA A 149 -29.89 -16.50 15.71
N LYS A 150 -30.82 -16.52 14.74
CA LYS A 150 -32.22 -16.09 14.89
C LYS A 150 -33.19 -17.24 15.24
N VAL A 151 -32.68 -18.48 15.32
CA VAL A 151 -33.43 -19.67 15.74
C VAL A 151 -33.19 -19.95 17.21
#